data_AF-A0A822D4M8-F1
#
_entry.id   AF-A0A822D4M8-F1
#
_cell.length_a   1.000
_cell.length_b   1.000
_cell.length_c   1.000
_cell.angle_alpha   90.00
_cell.angle_beta   90.00
_cell.angle_gamma   90.00
#
_symmetry.space_group_name_H-M   'P 1'
#
loop_
_entity.id
_entity.type
_entity.pdbx_description
1 polymer ?
#
loop_
_entity_poly.entity_id
_entity_poly.type
_entity_poly.pdbx_seq_one_letter_code
_entity_poly.pdbx_strand_id
1 'polypeptide(L)'
;MNITIREIHIKVAQHMMQPNMEIEHSTVRNIVTQMNTGEEKTSVILSMLAVNLSSSSSSLVRIVVLKSLFPTNYQSLRCKLGGLLYRRIFPFACRRDMNFNTVQINQIFKRVQEGLLNCDIILTSPEDILSFDLLTIDKYRRNEFDIGRSMLTVQRWLKKYVRDVLDESDEILHVKYQLIYTVDGVAKRWKTIQTILEFVKKHAADISKCFYENVCYKLSERKSTFPQFRLQSNYRYADKPIILSFILETHSSVEYLVHKFPRLDIQVFLIIRDLLSSEVLLVAFTNRYRVNYGVKPSSSFNRL
;
A
#
# COMPACT_ATOMS: atom_id res chain seq x y z
N MET A 1 20.58 32.26 -6.42
CA MET A 1 20.13 31.39 -5.31
C MET A 1 20.58 32.05 -4.02
N ASN A 2 19.67 32.39 -3.12
CA ASN A 2 20.01 33.00 -1.83
C ASN A 2 19.77 31.95 -0.74
N ILE A 3 20.84 31.42 -0.14
CA ILE A 3 20.74 30.47 0.97
C ILE A 3 21.39 31.11 2.18
N THR A 4 20.58 31.44 3.17
CA THR A 4 21.08 31.93 4.46
C THR A 4 20.95 30.81 5.49
N ILE A 5 22.08 30.25 5.90
CA ILE A 5 22.11 29.23 6.93
C ILE A 5 21.97 29.90 8.29
N ARG A 6 20.91 29.58 9.02
CA ARG A 6 20.65 30.07 10.39
C ARG A 6 21.16 29.07 11.41
N GLU A 7 21.50 29.55 12.60
CA GLU A 7 22.00 28.73 13.70
C GLU A 7 21.04 27.57 14.06
N ILE A 8 19.73 27.83 14.03
CA ILE A 8 18.71 26.79 14.28
C ILE A 8 18.78 25.66 13.23
N HIS A 9 19.04 25.96 11.96
CA HIS A 9 19.19 24.94 10.91
C HIS A 9 20.40 24.05 11.19
N ILE A 10 21.51 24.63 11.68
CA ILE A 10 22.72 23.88 12.05
C ILE A 10 22.43 22.96 13.23
N LYS A 11 21.81 23.47 14.30
CA LYS A 11 21.48 22.68 15.50
C LYS A 11 20.59 21.49 15.17
N VAL A 12 19.53 21.70 14.38
CA VAL A 12 18.62 20.61 13.97
C VAL A 12 19.35 19.61 13.07
N ALA A 13 20.11 20.08 12.07
CA ALA A 13 20.87 19.20 11.19
C ALA A 13 21.89 18.36 11.96
N GLN A 14 22.64 18.95 12.89
CA GLN A 14 23.58 18.24 13.76
C GLN A 14 22.87 17.17 14.59
N HIS A 15 21.73 17.49 15.21
CA HIS A 15 20.96 16.52 15.98
C HIS A 15 20.49 15.33 15.12
N MET A 16 20.03 15.59 13.90
CA MET A 16 19.65 14.53 12.95
C MET A 16 20.84 13.72 12.42
N MET A 17 22.07 14.26 12.49
CA MET A 17 23.32 13.58 12.11
C MET A 17 23.94 12.77 13.26
N GLN A 18 23.56 13.01 14.52
CA GLN A 18 24.09 12.32 15.71
C GLN A 18 24.07 10.78 15.69
N PRO A 19 23.14 10.04 15.04
CA PRO A 19 23.21 8.58 15.01
C PRO A 19 24.44 8.04 14.25
N ASN A 20 25.27 8.90 13.66
CA ASN A 20 26.56 8.56 13.06
C ASN A 20 27.76 8.71 14.02
N MET A 21 27.62 9.37 15.18
CA MET A 21 28.75 9.75 16.05
C MET A 21 28.90 8.89 17.31
N GLU A 22 27.83 8.29 17.83
CA GLU A 22 27.91 7.39 18.99
C GLU A 22 28.04 5.93 18.54
N ILE A 23 29.26 5.57 18.11
CA ILE A 23 29.66 4.17 17.89
C ILE A 23 30.00 3.60 19.27
N GLU A 24 29.08 2.85 19.86
CA GLU A 24 29.42 1.75 20.79
C GLU A 24 28.29 0.73 20.99
N HIS A 25 27.03 1.08 20.68
CA HIS A 25 25.94 0.10 20.66
C HIS A 25 25.11 0.14 19.37
N SER A 26 25.11 -1.01 18.70
CA SER A 26 24.51 -1.35 17.40
C SER A 26 22.99 -1.20 17.34
N THR A 27 22.47 0.01 17.50
CA THR A 27 21.07 0.34 17.20
C THR A 27 21.01 1.58 16.34
N VAL A 28 20.77 1.40 15.04
CA VAL A 28 20.42 2.50 14.14
C VAL A 28 19.10 3.08 14.64
N ARG A 29 19.15 4.25 15.28
CA ARG A 29 17.96 4.96 15.77
C ARG A 29 17.38 5.82 14.66
N ASN A 30 16.08 5.68 14.42
CA ASN A 30 15.32 6.60 13.58
C ASN A 30 15.09 7.90 14.37
N ILE A 31 15.21 9.05 13.70
CA ILE A 31 15.02 10.37 14.30
C ILE A 31 13.91 11.10 13.55
N VAL A 32 13.03 11.73 14.30
CA VAL A 32 11.98 12.62 13.79
C VAL A 32 12.18 13.98 14.45
N THR A 33 12.17 15.04 13.66
CA THR A 33 12.30 16.42 14.13
C THR A 33 11.15 17.25 13.61
N GLN A 34 10.54 18.03 14.50
CA GLN A 34 9.52 19.00 14.14
C GLN A 34 10.13 20.40 14.16
N MET A 35 9.73 21.21 13.18
CA MET A 35 10.10 22.62 13.05
C MET A 35 8.87 23.41 12.62
N ASN A 36 8.91 24.74 12.68
CA ASN A 36 7.78 25.55 12.25
C ASN A 36 7.76 25.72 10.71
N THR A 37 6.58 25.91 10.15
CA THR A 37 6.41 26.17 8.71
C THR A 37 7.04 27.52 8.34
N GLY A 38 7.73 27.58 7.19
CA GLY A 38 8.42 28.80 6.75
C GLY A 38 9.88 28.93 7.23
N GLU A 39 10.37 27.99 8.05
CA GLU A 39 11.78 27.92 8.47
C GLU A 39 12.70 27.22 7.45
N GLU A 40 12.33 27.20 6.16
CA GLU A 40 13.17 26.68 5.07
C GLU A 40 13.71 25.23 5.27
N LYS A 41 13.00 24.37 6.00
CA LYS A 41 13.43 23.00 6.36
C LYS A 41 13.90 22.18 5.16
N THR A 42 13.02 22.04 4.17
CA THR A 42 13.25 21.30 2.93
C THR A 42 14.32 21.97 2.06
N SER A 43 14.48 23.28 2.20
CA SER A 43 15.42 24.05 1.41
C SER A 43 16.86 23.90 1.91
N VAL A 44 17.08 23.96 3.23
CA VAL A 44 18.41 24.07 3.84
C VAL A 44 18.81 22.79 4.55
N ILE A 45 17.99 22.28 5.47
CA ILE A 45 18.32 21.13 6.31
C ILE A 45 18.40 19.86 5.47
N LEU A 46 17.45 19.64 4.56
CA LEU A 46 17.46 18.48 3.68
C LEU A 46 18.75 18.40 2.84
N SER A 47 19.24 19.55 2.36
CA SER A 47 20.51 19.63 1.62
C SER A 47 21.70 19.29 2.51
N MET A 48 21.75 19.81 3.74
CA MET A 48 22.81 19.52 4.72
C MET A 48 22.85 18.03 5.08
N LEU A 49 21.67 17.45 5.35
CA LEU A 49 21.53 16.03 5.65
C LEU A 49 22.01 15.19 4.47
N ALA A 50 21.54 15.49 3.27
CA ALA A 50 21.90 14.69 2.12
C ALA A 50 23.42 14.68 1.89
N VAL A 51 24.09 15.82 2.03
CA VAL A 51 25.55 15.93 1.91
C VAL A 51 26.27 15.13 2.98
N ASN A 52 25.90 15.29 4.25
CA ASN A 52 26.58 14.62 5.36
C ASN A 52 26.36 13.10 5.33
N LEU A 53 25.12 12.67 5.08
CA LEU A 53 24.74 11.27 5.08
C LEU A 53 25.28 10.49 3.88
N SER A 54 25.60 11.18 2.78
CA SER A 54 26.34 10.60 1.65
C SER A 54 27.82 11.00 1.67
N SER A 55 28.40 11.39 2.81
CA SER A 55 29.85 11.66 2.89
C SER A 55 30.69 10.39 2.85
N SER A 56 30.13 9.25 3.23
CA SER A 56 30.79 7.94 3.13
C SER A 56 30.18 7.11 2.00
N SER A 57 31.03 6.41 1.25
CA SER A 57 30.61 5.44 0.20
C SER A 57 29.94 4.17 0.76
N SER A 58 29.51 4.20 2.02
CA SER A 58 28.84 3.10 2.72
C SER A 58 27.31 3.15 2.58
N SER A 59 26.72 4.33 2.36
CA SER A 59 25.28 4.49 2.22
C SER A 59 24.88 5.53 1.19
N LEU A 60 23.89 5.20 0.38
CA LEU A 60 23.27 6.08 -0.60
C LEU A 60 22.08 6.80 0.05
N VAL A 61 21.97 8.11 -0.11
CA VAL A 61 20.84 8.85 0.46
C VAL A 61 19.66 8.85 -0.50
N ARG A 62 18.48 8.53 0.01
CA ARG A 62 17.21 8.64 -0.70
C ARG A 62 16.28 9.60 0.02
N ILE A 63 16.01 10.70 -0.64
CA ILE A 63 15.04 11.70 -0.21
C ILE A 63 13.67 11.24 -0.71
N VAL A 64 12.73 11.09 0.22
CA VAL A 64 11.35 10.72 -0.05
C VAL A 64 10.47 11.94 0.21
N VAL A 65 9.75 12.38 -0.81
CA VAL A 65 8.88 13.55 -0.78
C VAL A 65 7.47 13.18 -1.20
N LEU A 66 6.49 13.99 -0.81
CA LEU A 66 5.14 13.90 -1.37
C LEU A 66 5.19 14.05 -2.90
N LYS A 67 4.37 13.27 -3.61
CA LYS A 67 4.33 13.27 -5.09
C LYS A 67 4.09 14.67 -5.67
N SER A 68 3.25 15.48 -5.01
CA SER A 68 2.95 16.87 -5.38
C SER A 68 4.15 17.80 -5.26
N LEU A 69 5.07 17.53 -4.33
CA LEU A 69 6.26 18.34 -4.07
C LEU A 69 7.47 17.89 -4.90
N PHE A 70 7.38 16.76 -5.61
CA PHE A 70 8.49 16.18 -6.34
C PHE A 70 9.14 17.15 -7.35
N PRO A 71 8.40 17.85 -8.25
CA PRO A 71 9.04 18.72 -9.25
C PRO A 71 9.79 19.90 -8.59
N THR A 72 9.17 20.51 -7.58
CA THR A 72 9.74 21.64 -6.84
C THR A 72 11.01 21.23 -6.07
N ASN A 73 10.95 20.09 -5.37
CA ASN A 73 12.09 19.55 -4.65
C ASN A 73 13.21 19.10 -5.58
N TYR A 74 12.89 18.49 -6.72
CA TYR A 74 13.88 18.12 -7.73
C TYR A 74 14.66 19.35 -8.24
N GLN A 75 13.95 20.43 -8.60
CA GLN A 75 14.60 21.64 -9.10
C GLN A 75 15.46 22.30 -8.01
N SER A 76 14.92 22.41 -6.79
CA SER A 76 15.63 22.96 -5.63
C SER A 76 16.92 22.19 -5.32
N LEU A 77 16.83 20.87 -5.19
CA LEU A 77 17.97 20.00 -4.88
C LEU A 77 18.98 19.96 -6.02
N ARG A 78 18.53 19.96 -7.28
CA ARG A 78 19.43 19.99 -8.45
C ARG A 78 20.26 21.28 -8.48
N CYS A 79 19.64 22.44 -8.25
CA CYS A 79 20.35 23.72 -8.21
C CYS A 79 21.37 23.77 -7.06
N LYS A 80 21.01 23.22 -5.90
CA LYS A 80 21.84 23.27 -4.68
C LYS A 80 22.97 22.26 -4.69
N LEU A 81 22.61 20.99 -4.82
CA LEU A 81 23.52 19.87 -4.63
C LEU A 81 24.23 19.54 -5.93
N GLY A 82 23.49 19.51 -7.04
CA GLY A 82 24.08 19.31 -8.37
C GLY A 82 24.87 20.52 -8.85
N GLY A 83 24.38 21.72 -8.59
CA GLY A 83 25.02 22.96 -8.99
C GLY A 83 26.23 23.34 -8.12
N LEU A 84 26.12 23.30 -6.79
CA LEU A 84 27.19 23.77 -5.90
C LEU A 84 28.16 22.66 -5.46
N LEU A 85 27.65 21.46 -5.21
CA LEU A 85 28.43 20.37 -4.61
C LEU A 85 28.73 19.24 -5.58
N TYR A 86 28.36 19.42 -6.85
CA TYR A 86 28.53 18.45 -7.92
C TYR A 86 27.97 17.04 -7.60
N ARG A 87 26.91 16.99 -6.78
CA ARG A 87 26.21 15.74 -6.43
C ARG A 87 24.98 15.58 -7.32
N ARG A 88 24.92 14.49 -8.09
CA ARG A 88 23.79 14.28 -9.00
C ARG A 88 22.52 13.97 -8.20
N ILE A 89 21.41 14.59 -8.60
CA ILE A 89 20.09 14.17 -8.16
C ILE A 89 19.56 13.15 -9.16
N PHE A 90 19.37 11.91 -8.71
CA PHE A 90 18.78 10.82 -9.48
C PHE A 90 17.28 10.71 -9.19
N PRO A 91 16.40 11.15 -10.10
CA PRO A 91 14.97 10.99 -9.93
C PRO A 91 14.59 9.52 -10.14
N PHE A 92 14.06 8.88 -9.10
CA PHE A 92 13.50 7.54 -9.18
C PHE A 92 11.97 7.66 -9.23
N ALA A 93 11.41 7.51 -10.43
CA ALA A 93 9.97 7.53 -10.68
C ALA A 93 9.55 6.22 -11.32
N CYS A 94 8.47 5.62 -10.83
CA CYS A 94 8.01 4.32 -11.27
C CYS A 94 6.49 4.32 -11.42
N ARG A 95 6.02 4.17 -12.65
CA ARG A 95 4.57 4.06 -12.94
C ARG A 95 4.21 2.59 -13.10
N ARG A 96 3.02 2.22 -12.64
CA ARG A 96 2.48 0.83 -12.71
C ARG A 96 2.29 0.30 -14.13
N ASP A 97 2.28 1.16 -15.15
CA ASP A 97 2.17 0.79 -16.56
C ASP A 97 3.53 0.55 -17.23
N MET A 98 4.65 0.81 -16.52
CA MET A 98 5.99 0.58 -17.05
C MET A 98 6.24 -0.91 -17.24
N ASN A 99 6.64 -1.28 -18.45
CA ASN A 99 7.03 -2.64 -18.78
C ASN A 99 8.56 -2.75 -18.84
N PHE A 100 9.17 -3.03 -17.69
CA PHE A 100 10.62 -3.22 -17.62
C PHE A 100 11.05 -4.53 -18.28
N ASN A 101 12.18 -4.46 -18.99
CA ASN A 101 12.97 -5.62 -19.41
C ASN A 101 14.25 -5.75 -18.56
N THR A 102 14.94 -6.88 -18.66
CA THR A 102 16.14 -7.18 -17.87
C THR A 102 17.26 -6.15 -18.09
N VAL A 103 17.43 -5.67 -19.32
CA VAL A 103 18.46 -4.67 -19.67
C VAL A 103 18.22 -3.34 -18.94
N GLN A 104 16.98 -2.87 -18.94
CA GLN A 104 16.58 -1.64 -18.25
C GLN A 104 16.77 -1.76 -16.73
N ILE A 105 16.42 -2.90 -16.14
CA ILE A 105 16.63 -3.13 -14.70
C ILE A 105 18.12 -3.16 -14.35
N ASN A 106 18.95 -3.80 -15.18
CA ASN A 106 20.40 -3.81 -14.97
C ASN A 106 21.01 -2.42 -15.11
N GLN A 107 20.49 -1.58 -16.03
CA GLN A 107 20.90 -0.18 -16.15
C GLN A 107 20.50 0.63 -14.92
N ILE A 108 19.28 0.45 -14.39
CA ILE A 108 18.86 1.09 -13.13
C ILE A 108 19.80 0.67 -12.01
N PHE A 109 20.10 -0.63 -11.92
CA PHE A 109 20.95 -1.15 -10.86
C PHE A 109 22.35 -0.54 -10.90
N LYS A 110 22.97 -0.53 -12.09
CA LYS A 110 24.27 0.08 -12.32
C LYS A 110 24.29 1.55 -11.92
N ARG A 111 23.27 2.33 -12.31
CA ARG A 111 23.18 3.76 -11.97
C ARG A 111 23.06 4.01 -10.48
N VAL A 112 22.31 3.16 -9.77
CA VAL A 112 22.18 3.26 -8.32
C VAL A 112 23.49 2.90 -7.62
N GLN A 113 24.21 1.88 -8.11
CA GLN A 113 25.54 1.52 -7.58
C GLN A 113 26.60 2.60 -7.85
N GLU A 114 26.62 3.18 -9.05
CA GLU A 114 27.46 4.34 -9.37
C GLU A 114 27.13 5.53 -8.47
N GLY A 115 25.84 5.75 -8.19
CA GLY A 115 25.40 6.81 -7.30
C GLY A 115 25.93 6.67 -5.87
N LEU A 116 26.09 5.43 -5.37
CA LEU A 116 26.73 5.19 -4.08
C LEU A 116 28.21 5.61 -4.07
N LEU A 117 28.93 5.33 -5.16
CA LEU A 117 30.36 5.68 -5.28
C LEU A 117 30.57 7.19 -5.44
N ASN A 118 29.67 7.85 -6.19
CA ASN A 118 29.73 9.28 -6.47
C ASN A 118 29.07 10.14 -5.37
N CYS A 119 28.52 9.50 -4.33
CA CYS A 119 27.76 10.17 -3.29
C CYS A 119 26.59 11.00 -3.84
N ASP A 120 25.94 10.47 -4.89
CA ASP A 120 24.74 11.00 -5.50
C ASP A 120 23.53 10.81 -4.56
N ILE A 121 22.41 11.43 -4.92
CA ILE A 121 21.21 11.44 -4.09
C ILE A 121 20.01 10.98 -4.91
N ILE A 122 19.28 10.01 -4.39
CA ILE A 122 18.01 9.57 -4.99
C ILE A 122 16.90 10.51 -4.52
N LEU A 123 16.04 10.94 -5.43
CA LEU A 123 14.77 11.60 -5.11
C LEU A 123 13.61 10.72 -5.59
N THR A 124 12.68 10.38 -4.70
CA THR A 124 11.53 9.50 -5.00
C THR A 124 10.29 9.95 -4.25
N SER A 125 9.14 9.39 -4.62
CA SER A 125 7.95 9.40 -3.77
C SER A 125 7.65 8.00 -3.19
N PRO A 126 6.83 7.91 -2.14
CA PRO A 126 6.38 6.64 -1.58
C PRO A 126 5.67 5.76 -2.63
N GLU A 127 4.83 6.37 -3.48
CA GLU A 127 4.09 5.72 -4.56
C GLU A 127 5.02 5.03 -5.56
N ASP A 128 6.15 5.67 -5.89
CA ASP A 128 7.12 5.14 -6.84
C ASP A 128 7.86 3.92 -6.27
N ILE A 129 8.22 3.97 -4.98
CA ILE A 129 8.81 2.82 -4.28
C ILE A 129 7.83 1.64 -4.31
N LEU A 130 6.59 1.85 -3.87
CA LEU A 130 5.58 0.80 -3.86
C LEU A 130 5.28 0.29 -5.27
N SER A 131 5.24 1.17 -6.27
CA SER A 131 4.98 0.76 -7.65
C SER A 131 6.06 -0.18 -8.17
N PHE A 132 7.32 0.07 -7.83
CA PHE A 132 8.43 -0.82 -8.15
C PHE A 132 8.32 -2.17 -7.42
N ASP A 133 7.90 -2.14 -6.15
CA ASP A 133 7.61 -3.33 -5.35
C ASP A 133 6.52 -4.22 -5.93
N LEU A 134 5.38 -3.63 -6.26
CA LEU A 134 4.27 -4.34 -6.84
C LEU A 134 4.58 -4.82 -8.26
N LEU A 135 5.32 -4.06 -9.06
CA LEU A 135 5.70 -4.49 -10.42
C LEU A 135 6.59 -5.73 -10.37
N THR A 136 7.49 -5.82 -9.39
CA THR A 136 8.29 -7.03 -9.18
C THR A 136 7.40 -8.25 -8.94
N ILE A 137 6.39 -8.12 -8.06
CA ILE A 137 5.42 -9.20 -7.79
C ILE A 137 4.64 -9.55 -9.07
N ASP A 138 4.20 -8.55 -9.85
CA ASP A 138 3.46 -8.78 -11.09
C ASP A 138 4.28 -9.55 -12.13
N LYS A 139 5.59 -9.30 -12.21
CA LYS A 139 6.49 -10.07 -13.11
C LYS A 139 6.52 -11.55 -12.73
N TYR A 140 6.62 -11.87 -11.44
CA TYR A 140 6.49 -13.26 -10.97
C TYR A 140 5.13 -13.86 -11.31
N ARG A 141 4.03 -13.10 -11.17
CA ARG A 141 2.67 -13.58 -11.49
C ARG A 141 2.45 -13.82 -12.98
N ARG A 142 3.20 -13.14 -13.85
CA ARG A 142 3.17 -13.32 -15.31
C ARG A 142 4.17 -14.38 -15.81
N ASN A 143 4.85 -15.09 -14.90
CA ASN A 143 5.94 -16.03 -15.21
C ASN A 143 7.17 -15.37 -15.88
N GLU A 144 7.33 -14.05 -15.73
CA GLU A 144 8.51 -13.30 -16.20
C GLU A 144 9.62 -13.34 -15.13
N PHE A 145 10.07 -14.54 -14.78
CA PHE A 145 10.90 -14.78 -13.59
C PHE A 145 12.27 -14.12 -13.63
N ASP A 146 12.92 -14.05 -14.78
CA ASP A 146 14.24 -13.44 -14.91
C ASP A 146 14.19 -11.93 -14.62
N ILE A 147 13.17 -11.25 -15.16
CA ILE A 147 12.94 -9.82 -14.92
C ILE A 147 12.60 -9.60 -13.44
N GLY A 148 11.67 -10.40 -12.90
CA GLY A 148 11.29 -10.34 -11.48
C GLY A 148 12.48 -10.55 -10.55
N ARG A 149 13.38 -11.49 -10.86
CA ARG A 149 14.60 -11.74 -10.09
C ARG A 149 15.57 -10.57 -10.15
N SER A 150 15.79 -9.98 -11.32
CA SER A 150 16.61 -8.78 -11.46
C SER A 150 16.04 -7.60 -10.65
N MET A 151 14.72 -7.38 -10.71
CA MET A 151 14.09 -6.31 -9.93
C MET A 151 14.23 -6.55 -8.42
N LEU A 152 14.02 -7.79 -7.98
CA LEU A 152 14.18 -8.18 -6.57
C LEU A 152 15.60 -7.97 -6.07
N THR A 153 16.61 -8.21 -6.92
CA THR A 153 18.01 -7.89 -6.61
C THR A 153 18.20 -6.40 -6.34
N VAL A 154 17.64 -5.53 -7.20
CA VAL A 154 17.69 -4.07 -7.01
C VAL A 154 17.03 -3.67 -5.68
N GLN A 155 15.84 -4.20 -5.38
CA GLN A 155 15.11 -3.91 -4.14
C GLN A 155 15.90 -4.29 -2.90
N ARG A 156 16.48 -5.50 -2.89
CA ARG A 156 17.29 -5.99 -1.76
C ARG A 156 18.52 -5.13 -1.56
N TRP A 157 19.15 -4.71 -2.65
CA TRP A 157 20.29 -3.81 -2.60
C TRP A 157 19.89 -2.44 -2.04
N LEU A 158 18.81 -1.84 -2.54
CA LEU A 158 18.29 -0.57 -2.04
C LEU A 158 18.00 -0.66 -0.55
N LYS A 159 17.31 -1.71 -0.09
CA LYS A 159 17.00 -1.93 1.33
C LYS A 159 18.26 -2.03 2.22
N LYS A 160 19.38 -2.50 1.67
CA LYS A 160 20.63 -2.70 2.41
C LYS A 160 21.51 -1.45 2.46
N TYR A 161 21.59 -0.71 1.36
CA TYR A 161 22.58 0.36 1.17
C TYR A 161 21.96 1.77 1.16
N VAL A 162 20.64 1.90 1.18
CA VAL A 162 19.99 3.21 1.16
C VAL A 162 19.60 3.66 2.57
N ARG A 163 19.85 4.94 2.86
CA ARG A 163 19.32 5.64 4.02
C ARG A 163 18.24 6.62 3.57
N ASP A 164 17.05 6.47 4.13
CA ASP A 164 15.90 7.31 3.80
C ASP A 164 15.85 8.59 4.64
N VAL A 165 15.52 9.70 3.98
CA VAL A 165 15.17 10.98 4.62
C VAL A 165 13.79 11.37 4.12
N LEU A 166 12.82 11.47 5.04
CA LEU A 166 11.43 11.78 4.71
C LEU A 166 11.19 13.29 4.92
N ASP A 167 10.71 13.96 3.88
CA ASP A 167 10.23 15.35 3.93
C ASP A 167 8.72 15.36 4.15
N GLU A 168 8.20 16.18 5.08
CA GLU A 168 6.79 16.13 5.51
C GLU A 168 6.37 14.72 5.99
N SER A 169 7.17 14.17 6.91
CA SER A 169 7.02 12.78 7.39
C SER A 169 5.67 12.49 8.04
N ASP A 170 5.03 13.49 8.65
CA ASP A 170 3.70 13.40 9.24
C ASP A 170 2.63 13.13 8.16
N GLU A 171 2.70 13.82 7.03
CA GLU A 171 1.83 13.56 5.89
C GLU A 171 2.21 12.27 5.18
N ILE A 172 3.50 12.03 4.92
CA ILE A 172 3.97 10.81 4.26
C ILE A 172 3.55 9.54 5.03
N LEU A 173 3.66 9.56 6.36
CA LEU A 173 3.32 8.42 7.23
C LEU A 173 1.87 8.45 7.73
N HIS A 174 1.06 9.41 7.27
CA HIS A 174 -0.34 9.51 7.65
C HIS A 174 -1.10 8.25 7.24
N VAL A 175 -2.08 7.83 8.06
CA VAL A 175 -2.97 6.69 7.79
C VAL A 175 -3.69 6.72 6.43
N LYS A 176 -3.80 7.89 5.78
CA LYS A 176 -4.36 8.04 4.42
C LYS A 176 -3.47 7.33 3.39
N TYR A 177 -2.15 7.32 3.62
CA TYR A 177 -1.14 6.64 2.82
C TYR A 177 -0.84 5.23 3.32
N GLN A 178 -1.67 4.66 4.21
CA GLN A 178 -1.44 3.33 4.76
C GLN A 178 -1.26 2.30 3.65
N LEU A 179 -2.02 2.39 2.55
CA LEU A 179 -1.89 1.54 1.35
C LEU A 179 -0.48 1.55 0.73
N ILE A 180 0.25 2.65 0.85
CA ILE A 180 1.61 2.80 0.30
C ILE A 180 2.68 2.15 1.20
N TYR A 181 2.50 2.23 2.53
CA TYR A 181 3.45 1.73 3.53
C TYR A 181 3.08 0.36 4.12
N THR A 182 2.19 -0.39 3.47
CA THR A 182 1.68 -1.67 3.97
C THR A 182 2.66 -2.84 3.83
N VAL A 183 3.75 -2.84 4.60
CA VAL A 183 4.57 -4.06 4.74
C VAL A 183 4.41 -4.71 6.12
N ASP A 184 4.21 -3.95 7.20
CA ASP A 184 4.09 -4.52 8.55
C ASP A 184 2.76 -4.17 9.23
N GLY A 185 1.92 -5.18 9.44
CA GLY A 185 0.65 -5.10 10.20
C GLY A 185 -0.62 -5.24 9.37
N VAL A 186 -0.63 -4.80 8.11
CA VAL A 186 -1.80 -4.92 7.22
C VAL A 186 -1.93 -6.32 6.61
N ALA A 187 -0.90 -7.17 6.74
CA ALA A 187 -0.99 -8.60 6.49
C ALA A 187 -2.23 -9.20 7.15
N LYS A 188 -2.56 -8.81 8.39
CA LYS A 188 -3.76 -9.29 9.06
C LYS A 188 -5.05 -8.86 8.37
N ARG A 189 -5.18 -7.66 7.80
CA ARG A 189 -6.44 -7.22 7.16
C ARG A 189 -6.79 -8.04 5.93
N TRP A 190 -5.87 -8.18 4.97
CA TRP A 190 -6.14 -8.96 3.77
C TRP A 190 -6.03 -10.47 4.02
N LYS A 191 -5.20 -10.94 4.95
CA LYS A 191 -5.24 -12.34 5.38
C LYS A 191 -6.56 -12.67 6.06
N THR A 192 -7.09 -11.81 6.94
CA THR A 192 -8.40 -12.02 7.55
C THR A 192 -9.48 -12.08 6.49
N ILE A 193 -9.49 -11.17 5.50
CA ILE A 193 -10.44 -11.24 4.38
C ILE A 193 -10.24 -12.54 3.56
N GLN A 194 -8.99 -12.92 3.24
CA GLN A 194 -8.70 -14.15 2.51
C GLN A 194 -9.12 -15.40 3.29
N THR A 195 -8.86 -15.45 4.60
CA THR A 195 -9.26 -16.51 5.51
C THR A 195 -10.78 -16.60 5.61
N ILE A 196 -11.48 -15.47 5.75
CA ILE A 196 -12.95 -15.43 5.73
C ILE A 196 -13.45 -15.96 4.38
N LEU A 197 -12.88 -15.53 3.26
CA LEU A 197 -13.24 -16.01 1.94
C LEU A 197 -12.94 -17.52 1.78
N GLU A 198 -11.84 -18.03 2.32
CA GLU A 198 -11.53 -19.46 2.36
C GLU A 198 -12.57 -20.25 3.15
N PHE A 199 -12.99 -19.75 4.32
CA PHE A 199 -14.09 -20.33 5.10
C PHE A 199 -15.39 -20.31 4.30
N VAL A 200 -15.75 -19.18 3.70
CA VAL A 200 -16.93 -19.06 2.83
C VAL A 200 -16.86 -20.08 1.69
N LYS A 201 -15.71 -20.20 1.00
CA LYS A 201 -15.50 -21.19 -0.07
C LYS A 201 -15.70 -22.62 0.42
N LYS A 202 -15.15 -22.97 1.57
CA LYS A 202 -15.27 -24.30 2.18
C LYS A 202 -16.73 -24.61 2.53
N HIS A 203 -17.36 -23.75 3.30
CA HIS A 203 -18.74 -23.95 3.76
C HIS A 203 -19.76 -23.83 2.62
N ALA A 204 -19.55 -22.97 1.64
CA ALA A 204 -20.39 -22.87 0.45
C ALA A 204 -20.45 -24.19 -0.33
N ALA A 205 -19.33 -24.91 -0.44
CA ALA A 205 -19.29 -26.21 -1.07
C ALA A 205 -20.13 -27.24 -0.31
N ASP A 206 -20.04 -27.26 1.02
CA ASP A 206 -20.82 -28.17 1.86
C ASP A 206 -22.32 -27.83 1.84
N ILE A 207 -22.68 -26.56 1.94
CA ILE A 207 -24.05 -26.06 1.83
C ILE A 207 -24.66 -26.46 0.48
N SER A 208 -23.91 -26.35 -0.62
CA SER A 208 -24.41 -26.73 -1.94
C SER A 208 -24.73 -28.22 -2.10
N LYS A 209 -24.07 -29.09 -1.32
CA LYS A 209 -24.39 -30.53 -1.30
C LYS A 209 -25.69 -30.80 -0.54
N CYS A 210 -25.89 -30.11 0.58
CA CYS A 210 -27.09 -30.27 1.42
C CYS A 210 -28.33 -29.60 0.80
N PHE A 211 -28.16 -28.54 0.02
CA PHE A 211 -29.23 -27.72 -0.56
C PHE A 211 -29.06 -27.56 -2.07
N TYR A 212 -28.90 -28.67 -2.79
CA TYR A 212 -28.57 -28.68 -4.23
C TYR A 212 -29.63 -27.98 -5.12
N GLU A 213 -30.88 -27.88 -4.66
CA GLU A 213 -31.97 -27.20 -5.38
C GLU A 213 -32.02 -25.69 -5.15
N ASN A 214 -31.39 -25.21 -4.08
CA ASN A 214 -31.46 -23.82 -3.63
C ASN A 214 -30.12 -23.10 -3.70
N VAL A 215 -29.04 -23.79 -4.01
CA VAL A 215 -27.69 -23.25 -3.94
C VAL A 215 -26.89 -23.69 -5.16
N CYS A 216 -26.61 -22.74 -6.04
CA CYS A 216 -25.71 -22.94 -7.16
C CYS A 216 -24.28 -22.62 -6.72
N TYR A 217 -23.46 -23.66 -6.56
CA TYR A 217 -22.03 -23.54 -6.35
C TYR A 217 -21.27 -24.08 -7.57
N LYS A 218 -20.45 -23.24 -8.20
CA LYS A 218 -19.58 -23.65 -9.30
C LYS A 218 -18.13 -23.30 -8.97
N LEU A 219 -17.31 -24.34 -8.86
CA LEU A 219 -15.87 -24.19 -8.75
C LEU A 219 -15.32 -23.71 -10.11
N SER A 220 -14.49 -22.68 -10.10
CA SER A 220 -13.81 -22.25 -11.32
C SER A 220 -12.64 -23.19 -11.64
N GLU A 221 -12.43 -23.45 -12.93
CA GLU A 221 -11.29 -24.24 -13.43
C GLU A 221 -9.93 -23.60 -13.11
N ARG A 222 -9.90 -22.27 -12.94
CA ARG A 222 -8.68 -21.53 -12.59
C ARG A 222 -8.51 -21.49 -11.07
N LYS A 223 -7.35 -21.94 -10.58
CA LYS A 223 -6.98 -21.97 -9.15
C LYS A 223 -7.04 -20.60 -8.45
N SER A 224 -6.92 -19.51 -9.20
CA SER A 224 -6.88 -18.13 -8.71
C SER A 224 -8.25 -17.43 -8.66
N THR A 225 -9.34 -18.16 -8.85
CA THR A 225 -10.70 -17.61 -8.88
C THR A 225 -11.52 -18.07 -7.69
N PHE A 226 -12.30 -17.15 -7.13
CA PHE A 226 -13.31 -17.48 -6.12
C PHE A 226 -14.45 -18.25 -6.77
N PRO A 227 -15.00 -19.31 -6.15
CA PRO A 227 -16.14 -20.04 -6.70
C PRO A 227 -17.35 -19.14 -6.88
N GLN A 228 -18.15 -19.41 -7.90
CA GLN A 228 -19.45 -18.79 -8.02
C GLN A 228 -20.39 -19.45 -7.01
N PHE A 229 -20.85 -18.67 -6.03
CA PHE A 229 -21.87 -19.09 -5.08
C PHE A 229 -23.10 -18.21 -5.27
N ARG A 230 -24.24 -18.82 -5.54
CA ARG A 230 -25.52 -18.14 -5.67
C ARG A 230 -26.57 -18.92 -4.89
N LEU A 231 -27.19 -18.24 -3.94
CA LEU A 231 -28.44 -18.69 -3.34
C LEU A 231 -29.52 -18.53 -4.41
N GLN A 232 -30.00 -19.64 -4.97
CA GLN A 232 -31.23 -19.68 -5.73
C GLN A 232 -32.37 -19.58 -4.72
N SER A 233 -32.90 -18.37 -4.61
CA SER A 233 -34.15 -18.14 -3.91
C SER A 233 -35.26 -18.92 -4.62
N ASN A 234 -35.63 -20.07 -4.08
CA ASN A 234 -36.98 -20.64 -4.26
C ASN A 234 -37.98 -19.90 -3.35
N TYR A 235 -37.63 -18.73 -2.82
CA TYR A 235 -38.57 -17.82 -2.19
C TYR A 235 -39.50 -17.29 -3.27
N ARG A 236 -40.81 -17.25 -2.99
CA ARG A 236 -41.76 -16.65 -3.91
C ARG A 236 -41.33 -15.20 -4.11
N TYR A 237 -41.50 -14.64 -5.31
CA TYR A 237 -41.15 -13.24 -5.56
C TYR A 237 -41.79 -12.27 -4.52
N ALA A 238 -42.95 -12.66 -3.99
CA ALA A 238 -43.67 -11.98 -2.91
C ALA A 238 -42.96 -11.98 -1.53
N ASP A 239 -41.98 -12.86 -1.31
CA ASP A 239 -41.28 -13.02 -0.04
C ASP A 239 -40.03 -12.14 0.07
N LYS A 240 -39.50 -11.68 -1.07
CA LYS A 240 -38.35 -10.78 -1.16
C LYS A 240 -38.49 -9.49 -0.32
N PRO A 241 -39.61 -8.75 -0.34
CA PRO A 241 -39.75 -7.55 0.48
C PRO A 241 -39.69 -7.86 1.98
N ILE A 242 -40.21 -9.01 2.42
CA ILE A 242 -40.23 -9.43 3.83
C ILE A 242 -38.83 -9.83 4.31
N ILE A 243 -38.06 -10.53 3.46
CA ILE A 243 -36.67 -10.87 3.76
C ILE A 243 -35.82 -9.59 3.85
N LEU A 244 -36.01 -8.66 2.90
CA LEU A 244 -35.25 -7.40 2.88
C LEU A 244 -35.59 -6.50 4.07
N SER A 245 -36.87 -6.34 4.42
CA SER A 245 -37.25 -5.57 5.61
C SER A 245 -36.67 -6.19 6.87
N PHE A 246 -36.71 -7.53 7.01
CA PHE A 246 -36.13 -8.19 8.18
C PHE A 246 -34.61 -8.01 8.30
N ILE A 247 -33.88 -8.08 7.18
CA ILE A 247 -32.42 -7.94 7.16
C ILE A 247 -31.98 -6.49 7.40
N LEU A 248 -32.74 -5.51 6.89
CA LEU A 248 -32.38 -4.10 6.91
C LEU A 248 -32.95 -3.34 8.12
N GLU A 249 -34.07 -3.77 8.68
CA GLU A 249 -34.72 -3.11 9.82
C GLU A 249 -34.38 -3.83 11.13
N THR A 250 -33.58 -3.17 11.98
CA THR A 250 -33.07 -3.72 13.25
C THR A 250 -34.13 -4.00 14.31
N HIS A 251 -35.37 -3.51 14.14
CA HIS A 251 -36.48 -3.70 15.07
C HIS A 251 -37.46 -4.82 14.68
N SER A 252 -37.25 -5.48 13.54
CA SER A 252 -38.14 -6.54 13.07
C SER A 252 -37.92 -7.85 13.84
N SER A 253 -39.01 -8.47 14.31
CA SER A 253 -39.01 -9.74 15.06
C SER A 253 -38.83 -10.96 14.15
N VAL A 254 -38.16 -11.99 14.65
CA VAL A 254 -37.94 -13.26 13.96
C VAL A 254 -39.23 -14.08 13.86
N GLU A 255 -40.20 -13.86 14.76
CA GLU A 255 -41.40 -14.67 14.91
C GLU A 255 -42.20 -14.84 13.61
N TYR A 256 -42.29 -13.79 12.80
CA TYR A 256 -43.00 -13.82 11.52
C TYR A 256 -42.30 -14.67 10.45
N LEU A 257 -40.99 -14.91 10.59
CA LEU A 257 -40.21 -15.73 9.66
C LEU A 257 -40.22 -17.21 10.01
N VAL A 258 -40.37 -17.56 11.29
CA VAL A 258 -40.32 -18.96 11.78
C VAL A 258 -41.37 -19.85 11.12
N HIS A 259 -42.54 -19.31 10.82
CA HIS A 259 -43.62 -20.04 10.16
C HIS A 259 -43.52 -20.05 8.63
N LYS A 260 -42.67 -19.21 8.06
CA LYS A 260 -42.63 -18.95 6.62
C LYS A 260 -41.37 -19.48 5.94
N PHE A 261 -40.27 -19.62 6.69
CA PHE A 261 -38.98 -20.05 6.18
C PHE A 261 -38.38 -21.18 7.02
N PRO A 262 -37.64 -22.11 6.40
CA PRO A 262 -36.82 -23.09 7.09
C PRO A 262 -35.87 -22.45 8.12
N ARG A 263 -35.58 -23.17 9.21
CA ARG A 263 -34.68 -22.68 10.28
C ARG A 263 -33.30 -22.25 9.79
N LEU A 264 -32.76 -22.94 8.78
CA LEU A 264 -31.45 -22.61 8.18
C LEU A 264 -31.47 -21.27 7.45
N ASP A 265 -32.55 -20.97 6.73
CA ASP A 265 -32.70 -19.72 6.01
C ASP A 265 -32.81 -18.54 6.99
N ILE A 266 -33.52 -18.74 8.10
CA ILE A 266 -33.60 -17.75 9.19
C ILE A 266 -32.22 -17.49 9.81
N GLN A 267 -31.41 -18.54 10.03
CA GLN A 267 -30.04 -18.38 10.51
C GLN A 267 -29.18 -17.58 9.53
N VAL A 268 -29.31 -17.82 8.22
CA VAL A 268 -28.60 -17.03 7.20
C VAL A 268 -29.06 -15.57 7.22
N PHE A 269 -30.36 -15.29 7.34
CA PHE A 269 -30.87 -13.93 7.44
C PHE A 269 -30.36 -13.20 8.67
N LEU A 270 -30.30 -13.87 9.83
CA LEU A 270 -29.75 -13.34 11.07
C LEU A 270 -28.26 -13.02 10.94
N ILE A 271 -27.47 -13.92 10.35
CA ILE A 271 -26.03 -13.67 10.11
C ILE A 271 -25.83 -12.44 9.21
N ILE A 272 -26.60 -12.32 8.12
CA ILE A 272 -26.50 -11.17 7.21
C ILE A 272 -26.93 -9.88 7.92
N ARG A 273 -28.01 -9.92 8.70
CA ARG A 273 -28.48 -8.79 9.51
C ARG A 273 -27.43 -8.35 10.52
N ASP A 274 -26.82 -9.27 11.25
CA ASP A 274 -25.79 -8.96 12.25
C ASP A 274 -24.52 -8.37 11.61
N LEU A 275 -24.14 -8.87 10.45
CA LEU A 275 -23.01 -8.34 9.68
C LEU A 275 -23.28 -6.94 9.11
N LEU A 276 -24.54 -6.60 8.81
CA LEU A 276 -24.95 -5.26 8.40
C LEU A 276 -25.08 -4.31 9.59
N SER A 277 -25.69 -4.75 10.70
CA SER A 277 -25.89 -3.97 11.92
C SER A 277 -24.58 -3.63 12.63
N SER A 278 -23.60 -4.56 12.56
CA SER A 278 -22.25 -4.34 13.07
C SER A 278 -21.37 -3.52 12.10
N GLU A 279 -21.95 -2.96 11.04
CA GLU A 279 -21.29 -2.22 9.95
C GLU A 279 -20.18 -3.00 9.22
N VAL A 280 -19.99 -4.29 9.49
CA VAL A 280 -18.91 -5.11 8.91
C VAL A 280 -19.06 -5.21 7.39
N LEU A 281 -20.27 -5.51 6.91
CA LEU A 281 -20.55 -5.54 5.47
C LEU A 281 -20.55 -4.14 4.86
N LEU A 282 -20.99 -3.11 5.59
CA LEU A 282 -20.95 -1.73 5.13
C LEU A 282 -19.50 -1.28 4.92
N VAL A 283 -18.60 -1.50 5.88
CA VAL A 283 -17.17 -1.19 5.80
C VAL A 283 -16.48 -2.05 4.73
N ALA A 284 -16.88 -3.31 4.56
CA ALA A 284 -16.38 -4.15 3.48
C ALA A 284 -16.76 -3.55 2.12
N PHE A 285 -18.03 -3.18 1.89
CA PHE A 285 -18.52 -2.71 0.58
C PHE A 285 -18.24 -1.22 0.27
N THR A 286 -18.16 -0.36 1.28
CA THR A 286 -17.86 1.09 1.11
C THR A 286 -16.38 1.35 0.83
N ASN A 287 -15.49 0.42 1.21
CA ASN A 287 -14.11 0.46 0.75
C ASN A 287 -14.08 0.27 -0.77
N ARG A 288 -13.80 1.35 -1.51
CA ARG A 288 -13.76 1.36 -2.98
C ARG A 288 -12.72 0.36 -3.50
N TYR A 289 -13.15 -0.88 -3.72
CA TYR A 289 -12.30 -1.96 -4.24
C TYR A 289 -11.67 -1.64 -5.59
N ARG A 290 -12.32 -0.77 -6.39
CA ARG A 290 -11.76 -0.29 -7.66
C ARG A 290 -10.53 0.60 -7.47
N VAL A 291 -10.53 1.47 -6.46
CA VAL A 291 -9.45 2.45 -6.21
C VAL A 291 -8.33 1.80 -5.40
N ASN A 292 -8.68 0.95 -4.42
CA ASN A 292 -7.71 0.40 -3.47
C ASN A 292 -7.18 -0.99 -3.87
N TYR A 293 -7.93 -1.77 -4.66
CA TYR A 293 -7.64 -3.20 -4.89
C TYR A 293 -7.81 -3.67 -6.35
N GLY A 294 -8.08 -2.77 -7.30
CA GLY A 294 -8.14 -3.08 -8.74
C GLY A 294 -9.27 -4.03 -9.19
N VAL A 295 -10.26 -4.32 -8.35
CA VAL A 295 -11.39 -5.19 -8.69
C VAL A 295 -12.49 -4.37 -9.37
N LYS A 296 -12.87 -4.74 -10.60
CA LYS A 296 -14.02 -4.13 -11.30
C LYS A 296 -15.32 -4.77 -10.78
N PRO A 297 -16.26 -4.02 -10.19
CA PRO A 297 -17.60 -4.54 -9.93
C PRO A 297 -18.30 -4.79 -11.26
N SER A 298 -19.01 -5.91 -11.38
CA SER A 298 -19.90 -6.13 -12.52
C SER A 298 -21.01 -5.08 -12.54
N SER A 299 -21.51 -4.76 -13.73
CA SER A 299 -22.54 -3.74 -14.00
C SER A 299 -23.85 -3.91 -13.21
N SER A 300 -24.03 -5.02 -12.51
CA SER A 300 -25.18 -5.33 -11.66
C SER A 300 -25.17 -4.67 -10.27
N PHE A 301 -24.10 -3.98 -9.86
CA PHE A 301 -23.98 -3.37 -8.50
C PHE A 301 -24.48 -1.93 -8.39
N ASN A 302 -24.96 -1.30 -9.48
CA ASN A 302 -25.35 0.12 -9.53
C ASN A 302 -26.78 0.43 -9.01
N ARG A 303 -27.32 -0.37 -8.10
CA ARG A 303 -28.60 -0.04 -7.45
C ARG A 303 -28.53 -0.35 -5.96
N LEU A 304 -27.92 0.57 -5.23
CA LEU A 304 -28.24 0.98 -3.87
C LEU A 304 -27.70 2.41 -3.71
#